data_AF-A0A841J3V5-F1
#
_entry.id   AF-A0A841J3V5-F1
#
_cell.length_a   1.000
_cell.length_b   1.000
_cell.length_c   1.000
_cell.angle_alpha   90.00
_cell.angle_beta   90.00
_cell.angle_gamma   90.00
#
_symmetry.space_group_name_H-M   'P 1'
#
loop_
_entity.id
_entity.type
_entity.pdbx_description
1 polymer ?
#
loop_
_entity_poly.entity_id
_entity_poly.type
_entity_poly.pdbx_seq_one_letter_code
_entity_poly.pdbx_strand_id
1 'polypeptide(L)'
;MDRHLSLQTYVPRPLADWIKGKARDQQVSVSIVIRDQLVEAWQRENEARKRPAALDPVRQNIFITVALDALLASHADGSLRQRTHEAYNRRLARLGLSASAPEGGNDEA
;
A
#
# COMPACT_ATOMS: atom_id res chain seq x y z
N MET A 1 3.07 -14.72 35.06
CA MET A 1 3.82 -13.53 34.61
C MET A 1 4.35 -13.85 33.23
N ASP A 2 3.85 -13.20 32.19
CA ASP A 2 4.38 -13.41 30.83
C ASP A 2 5.82 -12.89 30.77
N ARG A 3 6.75 -13.79 30.49
CA ARG A 3 8.17 -13.46 30.51
C ARG A 3 8.54 -12.83 29.17
N HIS A 4 8.81 -11.52 29.17
CA HIS A 4 9.32 -10.83 28.00
C HIS A 4 10.63 -11.49 27.53
N LEU A 5 10.75 -11.75 26.22
CA LEU A 5 11.95 -12.28 25.61
C LEU A 5 12.82 -11.13 25.08
N SER A 6 14.14 -11.23 25.30
CA SER A 6 15.10 -10.27 24.74
C SER A 6 15.49 -10.71 23.33
N LEU A 7 15.47 -9.76 22.39
CA LEU A 7 15.93 -9.95 21.02
C LEU A 7 17.23 -9.16 20.81
N GLN A 8 18.27 -9.84 20.32
CA GLN A 8 19.54 -9.22 19.95
C GLN A 8 19.80 -9.48 18.47
N THR A 9 20.16 -8.44 17.73
CA THR A 9 20.45 -8.54 16.29
C THR A 9 21.47 -7.50 15.88
N TYR A 10 22.15 -7.75 14.76
CA TYR A 10 23.02 -6.78 14.12
C TYR A 10 22.21 -5.92 13.14
N VAL A 11 22.47 -4.63 13.14
CA VAL A 11 21.82 -3.67 12.25
C VAL A 11 22.87 -2.82 11.51
N PRO A 12 22.57 -2.33 10.29
CA PRO A 12 23.43 -1.37 9.62
C PRO A 12 23.65 -0.12 10.48
N ARG A 13 24.84 0.47 10.37
CA ARG A 13 25.21 1.68 11.13
C ARG A 13 24.19 2.82 11.02
N PRO A 14 23.66 3.17 9.82
CA PRO A 14 22.65 4.23 9.71
C PRO A 14 21.39 3.98 10.54
N LEU A 15 20.96 2.70 10.63
CA LEU A 15 19.80 2.32 11.43
C LEU A 15 20.09 2.44 12.93
N ALA A 16 21.28 2.00 13.37
CA ALA A 16 21.72 2.16 14.75
C ALA A 16 21.77 3.63 15.18
N ASP A 17 22.35 4.50 14.34
CA ASP A 17 22.48 5.92 14.61
C ASP A 17 21.11 6.60 14.66
N TRP A 18 20.20 6.25 13.74
CA TRP A 18 18.83 6.74 13.75
C TRP A 18 18.05 6.34 15.02
N ILE A 19 18.11 5.07 15.43
CA ILE A 19 17.44 4.59 16.65
C ILE A 19 17.99 5.30 17.90
N LYS A 20 19.31 5.43 18.00
CA LYS A 20 19.96 6.15 19.11
C LYS A 20 19.59 7.62 19.14
N GLY A 21 19.52 8.28 17.98
CA GLY A 21 19.04 9.65 17.86
C GLY A 21 17.61 9.80 18.39
N LYS A 22 16.69 8.96 17.90
CA LYS A 22 15.28 8.96 18.33
C LYS A 22 15.12 8.72 19.84
N ALA A 23 15.90 7.80 20.41
CA ALA A 23 15.89 7.52 21.85
C ALA A 23 16.34 8.73 22.68
N ARG A 24 17.40 9.43 22.23
CA ARG A 24 17.87 10.67 22.85
C ARG A 24 16.82 11.78 22.77
N ASP A 25 16.22 11.98 21.61
CA ASP A 25 15.25 13.05 21.39
C ASP A 25 13.97 12.83 22.23
N GLN A 26 13.60 11.57 22.45
CA GLN A 26 12.46 11.15 23.27
C GLN A 26 12.79 10.97 24.76
N GLN A 27 14.07 11.09 25.16
CA GLN A 27 14.55 10.84 26.53
C GLN A 27 14.16 9.46 27.08
N VAL A 28 14.25 8.42 26.24
CA VAL A 28 13.94 7.01 26.58
C VAL A 28 15.12 6.09 26.24
N SER A 29 15.05 4.84 26.68
CA SER A 29 16.05 3.83 26.29
C SER A 29 15.91 3.43 24.83
N VAL A 30 17.03 3.02 24.23
CA VAL A 30 17.05 2.42 22.88
C VAL A 30 16.11 1.20 22.77
N SER A 31 16.01 0.41 23.84
CA SER A 31 15.11 -0.75 23.88
C SER A 31 13.63 -0.39 23.78
N ILE A 32 13.21 0.77 24.31
CA ILE A 32 11.84 1.27 24.16
C ILE A 32 11.57 1.61 22.70
N VAL A 33 12.46 2.36 22.05
CA VAL A 33 12.32 2.73 20.63
C VAL A 33 12.25 1.49 19.74
N ILE A 34 13.12 0.50 19.96
CA ILE A 34 13.14 -0.76 19.19
C ILE A 34 11.83 -1.52 19.41
N ARG A 35 11.41 -1.69 20.68
CA ARG A 35 10.16 -2.39 21.01
C ARG A 35 8.98 -1.73 20.31
N ASP A 36 8.84 -0.42 20.42
CA ASP A 36 7.69 0.30 19.86
C ASP A 36 7.66 0.17 18.34
N GLN A 37 8.81 0.22 17.68
CA GLN A 37 8.90 0.01 16.23
C GLN A 37 8.53 -1.42 15.82
N LEU A 38 8.93 -2.43 16.59
CA LEU A 38 8.59 -3.83 16.36
C LEU A 38 7.11 -4.11 16.60
N VAL A 39 6.54 -3.56 17.68
CA VAL A 39 5.11 -3.70 18.00
C VAL A 39 4.26 -3.06 16.90
N GLU A 40 4.62 -1.86 16.45
CA GLU A 40 3.91 -1.18 15.37
C GLU A 40 3.98 -1.97 14.06
N ALA A 41 5.15 -2.51 13.71
CA ALA A 41 5.31 -3.36 12.52
C ALA A 41 4.47 -4.64 12.63
N TRP A 42 4.50 -5.31 13.78
CA TRP A 42 3.70 -6.51 14.04
C TRP A 42 2.21 -6.21 13.98
N GLN A 43 1.75 -5.10 14.56
CA GLN A 43 0.35 -4.69 14.50
C GLN A 43 -0.09 -4.45 13.06
N ARG A 44 0.66 -3.70 12.26
CA ARG A 44 0.32 -3.48 10.84
C ARG A 44 0.17 -4.79 10.07
N GLU A 45 1.09 -5.73 10.28
CA GLU A 45 1.05 -7.02 9.62
C GLU A 45 -0.11 -7.89 10.11
N ASN A 46 -0.40 -7.91 11.42
CA ASN A 46 -1.45 -8.75 11.99
C ASN A 46 -2.85 -8.18 11.76
N GLU A 47 -3.01 -6.86 11.78
CA GLU A 47 -4.27 -6.21 11.40
C GLU A 47 -4.57 -6.41 9.92
N ALA A 48 -3.56 -6.39 9.04
CA ALA A 48 -3.73 -6.76 7.64
C ALA A 48 -4.20 -8.21 7.48
N ARG A 49 -3.70 -9.14 8.31
CA ARG A 49 -4.09 -10.56 8.29
C ARG A 49 -5.47 -10.83 8.90
N LYS A 50 -5.89 -10.05 9.90
CA LYS A 50 -7.21 -10.17 10.56
C LYS A 50 -8.33 -9.47 9.80
N ARG A 51 -7.99 -8.65 8.81
CA ARG A 51 -8.97 -7.92 8.01
C ARG A 51 -9.89 -8.93 7.31
N PRO A 52 -11.22 -8.83 7.49
CA PRO A 52 -12.16 -9.64 6.73
C PRO A 52 -11.81 -9.56 5.24
N ALA A 53 -11.96 -10.67 4.54
CA ALA A 53 -11.79 -10.76 3.08
C ALA A 53 -12.48 -9.61 2.30
N ALA A 54 -13.64 -9.16 2.80
CA ALA A 54 -14.43 -8.06 2.23
C ALA A 54 -13.85 -6.65 2.49
N LEU A 55 -12.91 -6.53 3.44
CA LEU A 55 -12.20 -5.30 3.82
C LEU A 55 -10.75 -5.26 3.28
N ASP A 56 -10.34 -6.28 2.52
CA ASP A 56 -9.09 -6.26 1.76
C ASP A 56 -9.18 -5.15 0.67
N PRO A 57 -8.32 -4.11 0.72
CA PRO A 57 -8.35 -3.02 -0.24
C PRO A 57 -8.19 -3.48 -1.69
N VAL A 58 -7.44 -4.56 -1.94
CA VAL A 58 -7.25 -5.10 -3.29
C VAL A 58 -8.58 -5.66 -3.80
N ARG A 59 -9.26 -6.46 -2.98
CA ARG A 59 -10.57 -7.05 -3.34
C ARG A 59 -11.64 -5.98 -3.50
N GLN A 60 -11.64 -4.96 -2.66
CA GLN A 60 -12.55 -3.82 -2.78
C GLN A 60 -12.33 -3.04 -4.08
N ASN A 61 -11.07 -2.75 -4.42
CA ASN A 61 -10.75 -2.06 -5.67
C ASN A 61 -11.15 -2.86 -6.91
N ILE A 62 -10.95 -4.18 -6.90
CA ILE A 62 -11.41 -5.07 -7.97
C ILE A 62 -12.93 -5.00 -8.08
N PHE A 63 -13.64 -5.16 -6.95
CA PHE A 63 -15.11 -5.10 -6.94
C PHE A 63 -15.64 -3.75 -7.47
N ILE A 64 -15.08 -2.63 -7.02
CA ILE A 64 -15.47 -1.29 -7.49
C ILE A 64 -15.27 -1.15 -8.99
N THR A 65 -14.14 -1.65 -9.52
CA THR A 65 -13.83 -1.55 -10.95
C THR A 65 -14.82 -2.37 -11.78
N VAL A 66 -15.11 -3.61 -11.36
CA VAL A 66 -16.09 -4.49 -12.03
C VAL A 66 -17.51 -3.92 -11.94
N ALA A 67 -17.92 -3.43 -10.76
CA ALA A 67 -19.23 -2.85 -10.56
C ALA A 67 -19.43 -1.58 -11.41
N LEU A 68 -18.42 -0.70 -11.47
CA LEU A 68 -18.46 0.50 -12.32
C LEU A 68 -18.58 0.12 -13.80
N ASP A 69 -17.81 -0.86 -14.27
CA ASP A 69 -17.87 -1.30 -15.66
C ASP A 69 -19.26 -1.88 -16.02
N ALA A 70 -19.84 -2.68 -15.13
CA ALA A 70 -21.19 -3.21 -15.30
C ALA A 70 -22.26 -2.10 -15.35
N LEU A 71 -22.14 -1.08 -14.49
CA LEU A 71 -23.02 0.09 -14.51
C LEU A 71 -22.88 0.90 -15.80
N LEU A 72 -21.66 1.10 -16.29
CA LEU A 72 -21.41 1.83 -17.54
C LEU A 72 -21.88 1.04 -18.77
N ALA A 73 -21.71 -0.28 -18.76
CA ALA A 73 -22.12 -1.15 -19.87
C ALA A 73 -23.65 -1.29 -19.99
N SER A 74 -24.37 -1.24 -18.87
CA SER A 74 -25.84 -1.29 -18.82
C SER A 74 -26.52 0.08 -18.99
N HIS A 75 -25.74 1.14 -19.15
CA HIS A 75 -26.26 2.49 -19.28
C HIS A 75 -26.86 2.75 -20.66
N ALA A 76 -27.96 3.51 -20.72
CA ALA A 76 -28.66 3.81 -21.98
C ALA A 76 -27.80 4.60 -22.99
N ASP A 77 -26.86 5.41 -22.49
CA ASP A 77 -25.84 6.09 -23.29
C ASP A 77 -24.62 5.17 -23.51
N GLY A 78 -24.56 4.53 -24.69
CA GLY A 78 -23.46 3.64 -25.08
C GLY A 78 -22.09 4.30 -25.23
N SER A 79 -22.01 5.64 -25.26
CA SER A 79 -20.73 6.37 -25.31
C SER A 79 -20.17 6.69 -23.91
N LEU A 80 -20.98 6.54 -22.86
CA LEU A 80 -20.63 6.96 -21.50
C LEU A 80 -19.40 6.21 -20.95
N ARG A 81 -19.30 4.91 -21.25
CA ARG A 81 -18.17 4.06 -20.85
C ARG A 81 -16.84 4.60 -21.38
N GLN A 82 -16.79 4.90 -22.67
CA GLN A 82 -15.59 5.41 -23.33
C GLN A 82 -15.15 6.77 -22.75
N ARG A 83 -16.09 7.72 -22.62
CA ARG A 83 -15.79 9.05 -22.05
C ARG A 83 -15.28 8.98 -20.61
N THR A 84 -15.79 8.03 -19.82
CA THR A 84 -15.33 7.81 -18.45
C THR A 84 -13.87 7.35 -18.42
N HIS A 85 -13.49 6.40 -19.27
CA HIS A 85 -12.09 5.95 -19.40
C HIS A 85 -11.16 7.07 -19.87
N GLU A 86 -11.58 7.88 -20.84
CA GLU A 86 -10.80 9.03 -21.31
C GLU A 86 -10.61 10.10 -20.22
N ALA A 87 -11.65 10.37 -19.43
CA ALA A 87 -11.56 11.28 -18.29
C ALA A 87 -10.62 10.75 -17.21
N TYR A 88 -10.66 9.44 -16.93
CA TYR A 88 -9.75 8.77 -16.01
C TYR A 88 -8.29 8.88 -16.47
N ASN A 89 -7.99 8.56 -17.73
CA ASN A 89 -6.65 8.65 -18.30
C ASN A 89 -6.10 10.09 -18.26
N ARG A 90 -6.93 11.10 -18.58
CA ARG A 90 -6.54 12.51 -18.45
C ARG A 90 -6.19 12.88 -17.01
N ARG A 91 -6.88 12.30 -16.03
CA ARG A 91 -6.62 12.57 -14.61
C ARG A 91 -5.34 11.88 -14.12
N LEU A 92 -5.07 10.65 -14.57
CA LEU A 92 -3.79 9.98 -14.32
C LEU A 92 -2.61 10.79 -14.87
N ALA A 93 -2.72 11.27 -16.11
CA ALA A 93 -1.69 12.10 -16.73
C ALA A 93 -1.42 13.38 -15.94
N ARG A 94 -2.46 14.08 -15.48
CA ARG A 94 -2.32 15.29 -14.64
C ARG A 94 -1.64 15.03 -13.30
N LEU A 95 -1.75 13.81 -12.78
CA LEU A 95 -1.16 13.42 -11.49
C LEU A 95 0.22 12.75 -11.63
N GLY A 96 0.74 12.60 -12.86
CA GLY A 96 1.99 11.87 -13.11
C GLY A 96 1.89 10.37 -12.83
N LEU A 97 0.67 9.82 -12.84
CA LEU A 97 0.37 8.41 -12.55
C LEU A 97 0.10 7.59 -13.82
N SER A 98 0.39 8.15 -14.99
CA SER A 98 0.27 7.42 -16.26
C SER A 98 1.18 6.21 -16.24
N ALA A 99 0.63 5.04 -16.56
CA ALA A 99 1.46 3.87 -16.85
C ALA A 99 2.36 4.23 -18.04
N SER A 100 3.68 4.03 -17.90
CA SER A 100 4.51 3.81 -19.08
C SER A 100 3.90 2.62 -19.79
N ALA A 101 3.39 2.80 -21.01
CA ALA A 101 3.04 1.66 -21.82
C ALA A 101 4.28 0.73 -21.87
N PRO A 102 4.15 -0.58 -21.60
CA PRO A 102 5.20 -1.48 -22.00
C PRO A 102 5.32 -1.32 -23.53
N GLU A 103 6.50 -0.93 -24.01
CA GLU A 103 6.90 -1.16 -25.39
C GLU A 103 6.78 -2.67 -25.64
N GLY A 104 5.64 -3.09 -26.17
CA GLY A 104 5.34 -4.46 -26.55
C GLY A 104 5.29 -4.55 -28.07
N GLY A 105 6.46 -4.85 -28.64
CA GLY A 105 6.75 -5.32 -30.00
C GLY A 105 5.66 -5.30 -31.06
N ASN A 106 5.91 -4.49 -32.10
CA ASN A 106 5.55 -4.84 -33.47
C ASN A 106 6.19 -6.18 -33.84
N ASP A 107 5.37 -7.18 -34.18
CA ASP A 107 5.53 -8.16 -35.26
C ASP A 107 4.79 -9.43 -34.87
N GLU A 108 3.75 -9.76 -35.62
CA GLU A 108 3.60 -11.11 -36.13
C GLU A 108 2.75 -11.04 -37.41
N ALA A 109 3.28 -11.72 -38.43
CA ALA A 109 2.95 -11.68 -39.85
C ALA A 109 1.69 -12.45 -40.24
#